data_AF-A0A7C1YSX7-F1
#
_entry.id   AF-A0A7C1YSX7-F1
#
_cell.length_a   1.000
_cell.length_b   1.000
_cell.length_c   1.000
_cell.angle_alpha   90.00
_cell.angle_beta   90.00
_cell.angle_gamma   90.00
#
_symmetry.space_group_name_H-M   'P 1'
#
loop_
_entity.id
_entity.type
_entity.pdbx_description
1 polymer ?
#
loop_
_entity_poly.entity_id
_entity_poly.type
_entity_poly.pdbx_seq_one_letter_code
_entity_poly.pdbx_strand_id
1 'polypeptide(L)' 'MKTEFEKRWKRELDFWFSKEGEELQLCLVAQGYENIVFEKLMVMFGSGFSALKIIKSIRGQLK' A
#
# COMPACT_ATOMS: atom_id res chain seq x y z
N MET A 1 16.24 -20.53 -7.64
CA MET A 1 17.02 -19.50 -6.90
C MET A 1 16.37 -18.16 -7.17
N LYS A 2 15.99 -17.38 -6.14
CA LYS A 2 15.33 -16.08 -6.35
C LYS A 2 16.32 -14.99 -6.74
N THR A 3 15.95 -14.13 -7.68
CA THR A 3 16.72 -12.95 -8.09
C THR A 3 16.77 -11.91 -6.97
N GLU A 4 17.72 -10.96 -7.04
CA GLU A 4 17.79 -9.88 -6.07
C GLU A 4 16.55 -8.98 -6.10
N PHE A 5 15.99 -8.77 -7.31
CA PHE A 5 14.72 -8.08 -7.48
C PHE A 5 13.58 -8.78 -6.72
N GLU A 6 13.42 -10.10 -6.89
CA GLU A 6 12.37 -10.86 -6.21
C GLU A 6 12.51 -10.82 -4.69
N LYS A 7 13.74 -10.85 -4.16
CA LYS A 7 13.99 -10.72 -2.72
C LYS A 7 13.61 -9.33 -2.21
N ARG A 8 14.00 -8.28 -2.93
CA ARG A 8 13.65 -6.90 -2.58
C ARG A 8 12.14 -6.68 -2.66
N TRP A 9 11.50 -7.11 -3.74
CA TRP A 9 10.06 -7.00 -3.92
C TRP A 9 9.30 -7.73 -2.81
N LYS A 10 9.73 -8.93 -2.45
CA LYS A 10 9.14 -9.66 -1.32
C LYS A 10 9.22 -8.87 0.00
N ARG A 11 10.38 -8.27 0.32
CA ARG A 11 10.53 -7.44 1.54
C ARG A 11 9.59 -6.23 1.54
N GLU A 12 9.46 -5.56 0.39
CA GLU A 12 8.55 -4.42 0.24
C GLU A 12 7.09 -4.86 0.46
N LEU A 13 6.66 -5.98 -0.14
CA LEU A 13 5.33 -6.53 0.08
C LEU A 13 5.10 -6.93 1.54
N ASP A 14 6.05 -7.66 2.12
CA ASP A 14 5.97 -8.14 3.50
C ASP A 14 5.84 -6.93 4.47
N PHE A 15 6.52 -5.81 4.20
CA PHE A 15 6.37 -4.57 4.97
C PHE A 15 5.03 -3.87 4.71
N TRP A 16 4.62 -3.70 3.46
CA TRP A 16 3.37 -3.01 3.12
C TRP A 16 2.12 -3.68 3.72
N PHE A 17 2.16 -4.99 3.91
CA PHE A 17 1.10 -5.76 4.57
C PHE A 17 1.43 -6.12 6.03
N SER A 18 2.48 -5.53 6.62
CA SER A 18 2.72 -5.61 8.06
C SER A 18 1.87 -4.57 8.79
N LYS A 19 1.77 -4.72 10.11
CA LYS A 19 1.07 -3.75 10.96
C LYS A 19 1.65 -2.34 10.81
N GLU A 20 2.97 -2.22 10.78
CA GLU A 20 3.68 -0.96 10.58
C GLU A 20 3.40 -0.36 9.19
N GLY A 21 3.30 -1.20 8.15
CA GLY A 21 2.90 -0.78 6.82
C GLY A 21 1.45 -0.28 6.75
N GLU A 22 0.53 -0.91 7.49
CA GLU A 22 -0.85 -0.45 7.64
C GLU A 22 -0.93 0.89 8.38
N GLU A 23 -0.16 1.07 9.45
CA GLU A 23 -0.05 2.34 10.18
C GLU A 23 0.51 3.45 9.29
N LEU A 24 1.55 3.15 8.48
CA LEU A 24 2.08 4.09 7.49
C LEU A 24 1.03 4.49 6.46
N GLN A 25 0.26 3.52 5.96
CA GLN A 25 -0.84 3.77 5.03
C GLN A 25 -1.87 4.73 5.62
N LEU A 26 -2.30 4.49 6.85
CA LEU A 26 -3.23 5.37 7.56
C LEU A 26 -2.66 6.78 7.70
N CYS A 27 -1.39 6.92 8.09
CA CYS A 27 -0.71 8.21 8.23
C CYS A 27 -0.66 8.98 6.90
N LEU A 28 -0.28 8.31 5.81
CA LEU A 28 -0.20 8.91 4.48
C LEU A 28 -1.58 9.38 4.00
N VAL A 29 -2.62 8.55 4.16
CA VAL A 29 -3.99 8.93 3.79
C VAL A 29 -4.49 10.09 4.65
N ALA A 30 -4.24 10.08 5.96
CA ALA A 30 -4.63 11.16 6.88
C ALA A 30 -3.97 12.51 6.53
N GLN A 31 -2.75 12.47 6.00
CA GLN A 31 -2.01 13.66 5.56
C GLN A 31 -2.33 14.09 4.12
N GLY A 32 -3.22 13.38 3.42
CA GLY A 32 -3.60 13.70 2.04
C GLY A 32 -2.66 13.14 0.96
N TYR A 33 -1.71 12.28 1.31
CA TYR A 33 -0.77 11.63 0.39
C TYR A 33 -1.32 10.32 -0.19
N GLU A 34 -2.60 10.30 -0.53
CA GLU A 34 -3.29 9.11 -1.04
C GLU A 34 -2.76 8.64 -2.39
N ASN A 35 -2.19 9.55 -3.19
CA ASN A 35 -1.58 9.23 -4.47
C ASN A 35 -0.38 8.28 -4.31
N ILE A 36 0.42 8.43 -3.25
CA ILE A 36 1.56 7.55 -2.96
C ILE A 36 1.07 6.13 -2.68
N VAL A 37 0.02 6.02 -1.84
CA VAL A 37 -0.61 4.75 -1.52
C VAL A 37 -1.23 4.13 -2.78
N PHE A 38 -1.88 4.93 -3.62
CA PHE A 38 -2.49 4.48 -4.87
C PHE A 38 -1.47 3.89 -5.83
N GLU A 39 -0.36 4.59 -6.08
CA GLU A 39 0.72 4.12 -6.97
C GLU A 39 1.31 2.81 -6.49
N LYS A 40 1.53 2.67 -5.17
CA LYS A 40 2.05 1.43 -4.59
C LYS A 40 1.07 0.26 -4.75
N LEU A 41 -0.20 0.49 -4.45
CA LEU A 41 -1.28 -0.51 -4.64
C LEU A 41 -1.45 -0.88 -6.12
N MET A 42 -1.29 0.07 -7.04
CA MET A 42 -1.31 -0.19 -8.48
C MET A 42 -0.22 -1.16 -8.91
N VAL A 43 1.02 -0.97 -8.42
CA VAL A 43 2.13 -1.89 -8.73
C VAL A 43 1.90 -3.26 -8.10
N MET A 44 1.30 -3.33 -6.91
CA MET A 44 1.06 -4.60 -6.20
C MET A 44 -0.10 -5.41 -6.78
N PHE A 45 -1.21 -4.76 -7.14
CA PHE A 45 -2.47 -5.43 -7.51
C PHE A 45 -2.83 -5.31 -9.00
N GLY A 46 -2.14 -4.45 -9.76
CA GLY A 46 -2.42 -4.23 -11.18
C GLY A 46 -3.82 -3.66 -11.46
N SER A 47 -4.50 -3.11 -10.45
CA SER A 47 -5.91 -2.69 -10.55
C SER A 47 -6.18 -1.40 -9.81
N GLY A 48 -6.54 -0.36 -10.58
CA GLY A 48 -6.90 0.95 -10.02
C GLY A 48 -8.18 0.90 -9.20
N PHE A 49 -9.13 0.05 -9.59
CA PHE A 49 -10.35 -0.17 -8.82
C PHE A 49 -10.06 -0.75 -7.44
N SER A 50 -9.16 -1.74 -7.35
CA SER A 50 -8.75 -2.32 -6.08
C SER A 50 -8.03 -1.29 -5.21
N ALA A 51 -7.09 -0.54 -5.80
CA ALA A 51 -6.36 0.51 -5.09
C ALA A 51 -7.29 1.59 -4.51
N LEU A 52 -8.23 2.10 -5.31
CA LEU A 52 -9.22 3.08 -4.87
C LEU A 52 -10.13 2.52 -3.77
N LYS A 53 -10.55 1.26 -3.86
CA LYS A 53 -11.38 0.61 -2.84
C LYS A 53 -10.65 0.52 -1.50
N ILE A 54 -9.36 0.18 -1.51
CA ILE A 54 -8.52 0.12 -0.30
C ILE A 54 -8.35 1.51 0.30
N ILE A 55 -7.99 2.52 -0.50
CA ILE A 55 -7.85 3.91 -0.01
C ILE A 55 -9.16 4.41 0.60
N LYS A 56 -10.31 4.13 -0.03
CA LYS A 56 -11.62 4.49 0.50
C LYS A 56 -11.90 3.79 1.84
N SER A 57 -11.49 2.53 1.99
CA SER A 57 -11.59 1.79 3.25
C SER A 57 -10.74 2.44 4.35
N ILE A 58 -9.48 2.75 4.05
CA ILE A 58 -8.55 3.43 4.97
C ILE A 58 -9.12 4.78 5.42
N ARG A 59 -9.61 5.59 4.47
CA ARG A 59 -10.24 6.88 4.78
C ARG A 59 -11.48 6.73 5.67
N GLY A 60 -12.23 5.64 5.51
CA GLY A 60 -13.37 5.31 6.38
C GLY A 60 -12.98 5.04 7.83
N GLN A 61 -11.75 4.58 8.09
CA GLN A 61 -11.24 4.33 9.45
C GLN A 61 -10.77 5.61 10.15
N LEU A 62 -10.54 6.70 9.40
CA LEU A 62 -10.09 7.99 9.92
C LEU A 62 -11.25 8.92 10.33
N LYS A 63 -12.50 8.52 10.04
CA LYS A 63 -13.72 9.25 10.42
C LYS A 63 -14.28 8.70 11.72
#